data_AF-A0A661BA67-F1
#
_entry.id   AF-A0A661BA67-F1
#
_cell.length_a   1.000
_cell.length_b   1.000
_cell.length_c   1.000
_cell.angle_alpha   90.00
_cell.angle_beta   90.00
_cell.angle_gamma   90.00
#
_symmetry.space_group_name_H-M   'P 1'
#
loop_
_entity.id
_entity.type
_entity.pdbx_description
1 polymer ?
#
loop_
_entity_poly.entity_id
_entity_poly.type
_entity_poly.pdbx_seq_one_letter_code
_entity_poly.pdbx_strand_id
1 'polypeptide(L)'
;DGGSYIYPNTATSLHIEDDGDLDLGGHNIERVDEISANSIDPVLKIDGELYRTWTLDMVGQRTEVVGQARLNAKGFWEVDLATSPKASDLWLFWRAVHPTTIIPFVTPQGPANLYAYMEGSKFIVKSLNQEPNVKFSYRLIAVRYDFRDMSEEETNRRTKHTDTYIDIDGGQRYGK
;
A
#
# COMPACT_ATOMS: atom_id res chain seq x y z
N ASP A 1 -12.82 -9.96 37.45
CA ASP A 1 -12.22 -10.11 36.11
C ASP A 1 -10.81 -10.67 36.26
N GLY A 2 -10.64 -11.93 35.87
CA GLY A 2 -9.41 -12.70 36.07
C GLY A 2 -8.52 -12.67 34.83
N GLY A 3 -7.89 -11.53 34.56
CA GLY A 3 -6.87 -11.44 33.52
C GLY A 3 -5.56 -12.07 33.99
N SER A 4 -4.97 -12.94 33.15
CA SER A 4 -3.60 -13.40 33.33
C SER A 4 -2.66 -12.33 32.78
N TYR A 5 -1.86 -11.72 33.64
CA TYR A 5 -0.84 -10.75 33.25
C TYR A 5 0.50 -11.46 33.12
N ILE A 6 1.15 -11.35 31.96
CA ILE A 6 2.55 -11.74 31.78
C ILE A 6 3.41 -10.53 32.17
N TYR A 7 4.02 -10.60 33.35
CA TYR A 7 4.98 -9.60 33.86
C TYR A 7 6.32 -9.68 33.10
N PRO A 8 7.18 -8.63 33.15
CA PRO A 8 8.33 -8.52 32.25
C PRO A 8 9.19 -9.78 32.29
N ASN A 9 9.14 -10.49 31.18
CA ASN A 9 9.95 -11.66 30.93
C ASN A 9 11.39 -11.17 30.73
N THR A 10 12.33 -11.62 31.56
CA THR A 10 13.76 -11.37 31.36
C THR A 10 14.35 -12.25 30.25
N ALA A 11 13.54 -13.10 29.61
CA ALA A 11 13.96 -13.87 28.46
C ALA A 11 14.18 -12.97 27.23
N THR A 12 15.03 -13.46 26.35
CA THR A 12 15.39 -12.82 25.08
C THR A 12 14.25 -12.82 24.06
N SER A 13 13.19 -13.61 24.30
CA SER A 13 11.99 -13.62 23.47
C SER A 13 10.74 -13.98 24.29
N LEU A 14 9.60 -13.46 23.83
CA LEU A 14 8.27 -13.89 24.27
C LEU A 14 7.64 -14.66 23.11
N HIS A 15 7.37 -15.95 23.33
CA HIS A 15 6.62 -16.79 22.39
C HIS A 15 5.20 -16.93 22.93
N ILE A 16 4.21 -16.49 22.15
CA ILE A 16 2.80 -16.71 22.40
C ILE A 16 2.32 -17.73 21.36
N GLU A 17 1.98 -18.93 21.80
CA GLU A 17 1.36 -19.98 20.99
C GLU A 17 -0.06 -20.17 21.53
N ASP A 18 -1.04 -19.81 20.72
CA ASP A 18 -2.45 -19.96 21.03
C ASP A 18 -3.15 -20.53 19.78
N ASP A 19 -4.09 -21.44 19.98
CA ASP A 19 -4.91 -22.02 18.90
C ASP A 19 -6.03 -21.05 18.47
N GLY A 20 -6.16 -19.91 19.16
CA GLY A 20 -7.12 -18.83 18.90
C GLY A 20 -6.51 -17.57 18.29
N ASP A 21 -7.36 -16.54 18.13
CA ASP A 21 -6.94 -15.23 17.61
C ASP A 21 -6.21 -14.42 18.68
N LEU A 22 -5.14 -13.70 18.29
CA LEU A 22 -4.54 -12.67 19.13
C LEU A 22 -5.42 -11.40 19.12
N ASP A 23 -6.30 -11.26 20.11
CA ASP A 23 -7.16 -10.08 20.27
C ASP A 23 -6.44 -8.92 20.99
N LEU A 24 -6.33 -7.78 20.30
CA LEU A 24 -5.72 -6.54 20.81
C LEU A 24 -6.75 -5.40 20.98
N GLY A 25 -8.04 -5.71 21.04
CA GLY A 25 -9.12 -4.73 21.13
C GLY A 25 -8.91 -3.66 22.21
N GLY A 26 -8.73 -2.41 21.79
CA GLY A 26 -8.53 -1.27 22.70
C GLY A 26 -7.09 -1.02 23.15
N HIS A 27 -6.12 -1.79 22.64
CA HIS A 27 -4.70 -1.66 22.96
C HIS A 27 -3.85 -1.39 21.71
N ASN A 28 -2.71 -0.72 21.90
CA ASN A 28 -1.77 -0.40 20.82
C ASN A 28 -0.53 -1.32 20.89
N ILE A 29 0.02 -1.71 19.74
CA ILE A 29 1.39 -2.24 19.64
C ILE A 29 2.32 -1.03 19.48
N GLU A 30 2.96 -0.61 20.57
CA GLU A 30 3.86 0.56 20.58
C GLU A 30 5.30 0.17 20.85
N ARG A 31 6.25 1.01 20.39
CA ARG A 31 7.70 0.84 20.62
C ARG A 31 8.26 -0.48 20.10
N VAL A 32 7.67 -1.01 19.03
CA VAL A 32 8.17 -2.17 18.28
C VAL A 32 8.97 -1.67 17.09
N ASP A 33 10.15 -2.26 16.87
CA ASP A 33 11.04 -1.86 15.77
C ASP A 33 10.57 -2.41 14.42
N GLU A 34 10.11 -3.67 14.40
CA GLU A 34 9.68 -4.37 13.20
C GLU A 34 8.63 -5.43 13.55
N ILE A 35 7.62 -5.59 12.69
CA ILE A 35 6.65 -6.69 12.73
C ILE A 35 6.91 -7.53 11.49
N SER A 36 7.56 -8.68 11.65
CA SER A 36 7.83 -9.64 10.58
C SER A 36 6.87 -10.82 10.74
N ALA A 37 6.09 -11.15 9.71
CA ALA A 37 5.18 -12.30 9.70
C ALA A 37 5.28 -13.03 8.35
N ASN A 38 5.05 -14.35 8.37
CA ASN A 38 5.06 -15.16 7.13
C ASN A 38 3.94 -14.73 6.15
N SER A 39 2.84 -14.18 6.67
CA SER A 39 1.76 -13.57 5.90
C SER A 39 1.13 -12.45 6.72
N ILE A 40 0.94 -11.26 6.13
CA ILE A 40 0.17 -10.15 6.71
C ILE A 40 -1.05 -9.98 5.81
N ASP A 41 -2.14 -10.64 6.18
CA ASP A 41 -3.31 -10.75 5.30
C ASP A 41 -4.57 -10.30 6.06
N PRO A 42 -5.03 -9.05 5.90
CA PRO A 42 -6.33 -8.65 6.39
C PRO A 42 -7.42 -9.59 5.85
N VAL A 43 -8.26 -10.10 6.75
CA VAL A 43 -9.42 -10.94 6.38
C VAL A 43 -10.65 -10.06 6.26
N LEU A 44 -11.25 -10.01 5.07
CA LEU A 44 -12.49 -9.31 4.78
C LEU A 44 -13.68 -10.27 4.92
N LYS A 45 -14.80 -9.78 5.47
CA LYS A 45 -16.09 -10.50 5.46
C LYS A 45 -17.06 -9.85 4.47
N ILE A 46 -17.50 -10.60 3.46
CA ILE A 46 -18.46 -10.15 2.43
C ILE A 46 -19.56 -11.20 2.32
N ASP A 47 -20.83 -10.81 2.49
CA ASP A 47 -22.01 -11.69 2.43
C ASP A 47 -21.98 -12.93 3.34
N GLY A 48 -21.26 -12.84 4.46
CA GLY A 48 -21.13 -13.95 5.42
C GLY A 48 -19.85 -14.77 5.25
N GLU A 49 -19.15 -14.62 4.12
CA GLU A 49 -17.95 -15.38 3.75
C GLU A 49 -16.67 -14.58 4.02
N LEU A 50 -15.56 -15.28 4.30
CA LEU A 50 -14.25 -14.69 4.63
C LEU A 50 -13.28 -14.75 3.44
N TYR A 51 -12.59 -13.64 3.16
CA TYR A 51 -11.64 -13.48 2.05
C TYR A 51 -10.33 -12.87 2.55
N ARG A 52 -9.18 -13.32 2.04
CA ARG A 52 -7.87 -12.78 2.41
C ARG A 52 -7.41 -11.73 1.39
N THR A 53 -6.84 -10.62 1.85
CA THR A 53 -6.04 -9.71 0.99
C THR A 53 -4.56 -9.92 1.27
N TRP A 54 -3.71 -9.60 0.30
CA TRP A 54 -2.25 -9.71 0.44
C TRP A 54 -1.67 -8.31 0.59
N THR A 55 -0.78 -8.10 1.57
CA THR A 55 -0.05 -6.83 1.70
C THR A 55 0.93 -6.68 0.52
N LEU A 56 1.03 -5.47 -0.05
CA LEU A 56 1.98 -5.17 -1.12
C LEU A 56 3.41 -5.13 -0.56
N ASP A 57 4.30 -5.96 -1.11
CA ASP A 57 5.75 -5.77 -0.96
C ASP A 57 6.18 -4.60 -1.86
N MET A 58 6.61 -3.50 -1.25
CA MET A 58 7.05 -2.29 -1.94
C MET A 58 8.38 -1.81 -1.37
N VAL A 59 9.30 -1.44 -2.27
CA VAL A 59 10.52 -0.74 -1.88
C VAL A 59 10.22 0.74 -1.68
N GLY A 60 10.48 1.22 -0.47
CA GLY A 60 10.22 2.60 -0.04
C GLY A 60 8.82 2.81 0.54
N GLN A 61 8.64 3.94 1.22
CA GLN A 61 7.42 4.25 1.99
C GLN A 61 6.34 4.87 1.09
N ARG A 62 5.76 4.04 0.23
CA ARG A 62 4.79 4.44 -0.79
C ARG A 62 3.41 3.84 -0.56
N THR A 63 2.39 4.51 -1.07
CA THR A 63 1.00 4.00 -1.15
C THR A 63 0.62 3.84 -2.61
N GLU A 64 -0.21 2.85 -2.89
CA GLU A 64 -0.76 2.57 -4.21
C GLU A 64 -2.30 2.64 -4.20
N VAL A 65 -2.87 3.13 -5.28
CA VAL A 65 -4.28 2.88 -5.64
C VAL A 65 -4.37 2.38 -7.07
N VAL A 66 -5.16 1.33 -7.28
CA VAL A 66 -5.43 0.74 -8.59
C VAL A 66 -6.91 0.93 -8.91
N GLY A 67 -7.21 1.23 -10.16
CA GLY A 67 -8.58 1.28 -10.62
C GLY A 67 -8.72 1.11 -12.11
N GLN A 68 -9.95 1.22 -12.58
CA GLN A 68 -10.29 1.17 -13.99
C GLN A 68 -11.18 2.34 -14.35
N ALA A 69 -11.04 2.81 -15.58
CA ALA A 69 -11.85 3.91 -16.11
C ALA A 69 -11.99 3.77 -17.62
N ARG A 70 -12.70 4.73 -18.21
CA ARG A 70 -12.92 4.80 -19.65
C ARG A 70 -12.75 6.23 -20.13
N LEU A 71 -12.05 6.41 -21.24
CA LEU A 71 -12.00 7.69 -21.93
C LEU A 71 -13.41 8.11 -22.38
N ASN A 72 -13.68 9.41 -22.34
CA ASN A 72 -14.91 9.96 -22.88
C ASN A 72 -14.89 9.98 -24.43
N ALA A 73 -15.95 10.53 -25.04
CA ALA A 73 -16.09 10.65 -26.48
C ALA A 73 -15.04 11.55 -27.16
N LYS A 74 -14.26 12.32 -26.39
CA LYS A 74 -13.17 13.19 -26.87
C LYS A 74 -11.78 12.57 -26.65
N GLY A 75 -11.71 11.28 -26.25
CA GLY A 75 -10.44 10.58 -26.06
C GLY A 75 -9.66 11.01 -24.82
N PHE A 76 -10.33 11.49 -23.77
CA PHE A 76 -9.69 11.78 -22.48
C PHE A 76 -10.54 11.36 -21.29
N TRP A 77 -9.91 11.20 -20.14
CA TRP A 77 -10.55 11.02 -18.84
C TRP A 77 -9.81 11.88 -17.81
N GLU A 78 -10.54 12.46 -16.88
CA GLU A 78 -9.99 13.32 -15.83
C GLU A 78 -10.74 13.03 -14.53
N VAL A 79 -9.99 12.99 -13.43
CA VAL A 79 -10.54 13.04 -12.07
C VAL A 79 -9.72 14.02 -11.24
N ASP A 80 -10.40 14.80 -10.40
CA ASP A 80 -9.76 15.60 -9.38
C ASP A 80 -9.69 14.81 -8.08
N LEU A 81 -8.48 14.46 -7.67
CA LEU A 81 -8.23 13.67 -6.47
C LEU A 81 -8.60 14.44 -5.20
N ALA A 82 -8.49 15.78 -5.20
CA ALA A 82 -8.79 16.62 -4.04
C ALA A 82 -10.29 16.74 -3.75
N THR A 83 -11.13 16.57 -4.77
CA THR A 83 -12.59 16.66 -4.68
C THR A 83 -13.29 15.31 -4.87
N SER A 84 -12.51 14.21 -4.92
CA SER A 84 -13.05 12.86 -4.97
C SER A 84 -13.96 12.56 -3.77
N PRO A 85 -15.00 11.71 -3.93
CA PRO A 85 -15.95 11.42 -2.86
C PRO A 85 -15.24 10.96 -1.59
N LYS A 86 -15.63 11.54 -0.45
CA LYS A 86 -15.07 11.16 0.85
C LYS A 86 -15.17 9.64 1.05
N ALA A 87 -14.10 9.04 1.56
CA ALA A 87 -13.94 7.59 1.74
C ALA A 87 -13.89 6.73 0.46
N SER A 88 -13.82 7.32 -0.74
CA SER A 88 -13.41 6.59 -1.94
C SER A 88 -11.91 6.29 -1.92
N ASP A 89 -11.48 5.27 -2.67
CA ASP A 89 -10.07 4.89 -2.76
C ASP A 89 -9.18 6.05 -3.23
N LEU A 90 -9.62 6.81 -4.24
CA LEU A 90 -8.90 7.98 -4.74
C LEU A 90 -8.84 9.11 -3.70
N TRP A 91 -9.91 9.31 -2.93
CA TRP A 91 -9.90 10.27 -1.82
C TRP A 91 -8.93 9.83 -0.73
N LEU A 92 -8.98 8.56 -0.29
CA LEU A 92 -8.08 8.01 0.71
C LEU A 92 -6.63 8.13 0.27
N PHE A 93 -6.33 7.74 -0.97
CA PHE A 93 -5.01 7.87 -1.59
C PHE A 93 -4.52 9.32 -1.53
N TRP A 94 -5.31 10.29 -2.00
CA TRP A 94 -4.93 11.70 -1.99
C TRP A 94 -4.64 12.25 -0.59
N ARG A 95 -5.37 11.79 0.43
CA ARG A 95 -5.15 12.20 1.82
C ARG A 95 -3.94 11.54 2.47
N ALA A 96 -3.48 10.42 1.94
CA ALA A 96 -2.39 9.62 2.51
C ALA A 96 -1.00 9.97 1.95
N VAL A 97 -0.91 10.67 0.81
CA VAL A 97 0.33 10.82 0.05
C VAL A 97 0.78 12.27 -0.10
N HIS A 98 2.06 12.48 -0.40
CA HIS A 98 2.60 13.77 -0.78
C HIS A 98 2.28 14.06 -2.26
N PRO A 99 1.41 15.06 -2.59
CA PRO A 99 0.87 15.22 -3.95
C PRO A 99 1.88 15.35 -5.08
N THR A 100 3.02 15.99 -4.82
CA THR A 100 4.06 16.25 -5.84
C THR A 100 4.84 15.00 -6.23
N THR A 101 4.64 13.90 -5.50
CA THR A 101 5.34 12.63 -5.72
C THR A 101 4.49 11.58 -6.46
N ILE A 102 3.27 11.94 -6.88
CA ILE A 102 2.36 11.01 -7.54
C ILE A 102 2.88 10.66 -8.93
N ILE A 103 3.04 9.35 -9.16
CA ILE A 103 3.45 8.76 -10.43
C ILE A 103 2.25 7.99 -11.00
N PRO A 104 1.68 8.46 -12.13
CA PRO A 104 0.59 7.75 -12.80
C PRO A 104 1.11 6.71 -13.79
N PHE A 105 0.54 5.51 -13.73
CA PHE A 105 0.67 4.47 -14.75
C PHE A 105 -0.70 4.17 -15.33
N VAL A 106 -0.78 3.98 -16.65
CA VAL A 106 -2.01 3.59 -17.33
C VAL A 106 -1.72 2.48 -18.33
N THR A 107 -2.68 1.57 -18.49
CA THR A 107 -2.61 0.52 -19.49
C THR A 107 -3.95 0.39 -20.19
N PRO A 108 -4.01 0.56 -21.52
CA PRO A 108 -5.23 0.36 -22.28
C PRO A 108 -5.64 -1.11 -22.26
N GLN A 109 -6.94 -1.36 -22.15
CA GLN A 109 -7.55 -2.68 -22.30
C GLN A 109 -8.02 -2.86 -23.76
N GLY A 110 -7.08 -2.73 -24.69
CA GLY A 110 -7.32 -2.76 -26.13
C GLY A 110 -6.17 -2.13 -26.92
N PRO A 111 -6.24 -2.12 -28.27
CA PRO A 111 -5.20 -1.59 -29.13
C PRO A 111 -5.27 -0.05 -29.17
N ALA A 112 -4.80 0.60 -28.11
CA ALA A 112 -4.75 2.05 -27.97
C ALA A 112 -3.40 2.48 -27.41
N ASN A 113 -3.02 3.73 -27.64
CA ASN A 113 -1.84 4.34 -27.01
C ASN A 113 -2.27 5.47 -26.08
N LEU A 114 -2.02 5.29 -24.79
CA LEU A 114 -2.42 6.22 -23.75
C LEU A 114 -1.19 6.86 -23.09
N TYR A 115 -1.35 8.10 -22.65
CA TYR A 115 -0.43 8.75 -21.73
C TYR A 115 -1.23 9.36 -20.57
N ALA A 116 -0.56 9.53 -19.44
CA ALA A 116 -1.17 10.07 -18.25
C ALA A 116 -0.21 10.97 -17.49
N TYR A 117 -0.77 11.96 -16.79
CA TYR A 117 0.00 12.93 -16.02
C TYR A 117 -0.86 13.55 -14.93
N MET A 118 -0.17 14.18 -13.98
CA MET A 118 -0.79 14.97 -12.92
C MET A 118 -0.73 16.46 -13.30
N GLU A 119 -1.82 17.19 -13.05
CA GLU A 119 -1.88 18.65 -13.11
C GLU A 119 -2.48 19.17 -11.80
N GLY A 120 -1.61 19.51 -10.85
CA GLY A 120 -2.03 19.75 -9.46
C GLY A 120 -2.67 18.50 -8.85
N SER A 121 -3.93 18.60 -8.43
CA SER A 121 -4.71 17.47 -7.91
C SER A 121 -5.41 16.65 -9.00
N LYS A 122 -5.33 17.07 -10.25
CA LYS A 122 -6.01 16.40 -11.36
C LYS A 122 -5.16 15.27 -11.91
N PHE A 123 -5.74 14.08 -11.95
CA PHE A 123 -5.20 12.95 -12.68
C PHE A 123 -5.86 12.88 -14.06
N ILE A 124 -5.05 13.02 -15.11
CA ILE A 124 -5.52 13.14 -16.49
C ILE A 124 -4.95 11.99 -17.33
N VAL A 125 -5.80 11.35 -18.12
CA VAL A 125 -5.45 10.30 -19.08
C VAL A 125 -5.96 10.68 -20.46
N LYS A 126 -5.11 10.56 -21.47
CA LYS A 126 -5.43 10.93 -22.86
C LYS A 126 -4.94 9.86 -23.82
N SER A 127 -5.72 9.65 -24.89
CA SER A 127 -5.26 8.89 -26.05
C SER A 127 -4.34 9.77 -26.91
N LEU A 128 -3.21 9.23 -27.38
CA LEU A 128 -2.34 9.93 -28.35
C LEU A 128 -3.08 10.26 -29.65
N ASN A 129 -3.93 9.34 -30.12
CA ASN A 129 -4.70 9.50 -31.37
C ASN A 129 -6.15 9.97 -31.16
N GLN A 130 -6.49 10.50 -29.97
CA GLN A 130 -7.87 10.88 -29.61
C GLN A 130 -8.90 9.75 -29.75
N GLU A 131 -8.49 8.49 -29.60
CA GLU A 131 -9.37 7.33 -29.65
C GLU A 131 -10.41 7.42 -28.52
N PRO A 132 -11.71 7.44 -28.83
CA PRO A 132 -12.75 7.60 -27.83
C PRO A 132 -13.07 6.27 -27.14
N ASN A 133 -13.68 6.34 -25.96
CA ASN A 133 -14.26 5.18 -25.28
C ASN A 133 -13.30 4.02 -24.96
N VAL A 134 -11.98 4.24 -24.98
CA VAL A 134 -10.99 3.22 -24.60
C VAL A 134 -11.12 2.91 -23.11
N LYS A 135 -11.28 1.63 -22.75
CA LYS A 135 -11.16 1.17 -21.35
C LYS A 135 -9.68 1.10 -20.98
N PHE A 136 -9.36 1.44 -19.75
CA PHE A 136 -8.00 1.33 -19.25
C PHE A 136 -7.98 1.01 -17.75
N SER A 137 -6.91 0.38 -17.31
CA SER A 137 -6.53 0.32 -15.90
C SER A 137 -5.54 1.43 -15.60
N TYR A 138 -5.57 1.92 -14.35
CA TYR A 138 -4.58 2.85 -13.84
C TYR A 138 -4.02 2.37 -12.51
N ARG A 139 -2.81 2.84 -12.23
CA ARG A 139 -2.13 2.70 -10.95
C ARG A 139 -1.52 4.05 -10.61
N LEU A 140 -1.82 4.57 -9.42
CA LEU A 140 -1.13 5.73 -8.87
C LEU A 140 -0.26 5.27 -7.72
N ILE A 141 1.00 5.67 -7.72
CA ILE A 141 1.94 5.42 -6.63
C ILE A 141 2.48 6.75 -6.15
N ALA A 142 2.60 6.95 -4.84
CA ALA A 142 3.18 8.17 -4.28
C ALA A 142 3.81 7.91 -2.90
N VAL A 143 4.73 8.79 -2.50
CA VAL A 143 5.31 8.78 -1.15
C VAL A 143 4.23 9.13 -0.14
N ARG A 144 4.15 8.38 0.96
CA ARG A 144 3.21 8.70 2.04
C ARG A 144 3.51 10.06 2.67
N TYR A 145 2.48 10.76 3.10
CA TYR A 145 2.60 12.13 3.59
C TYR A 145 3.47 12.27 4.84
N ASP A 146 3.50 11.26 5.71
CA ASP A 146 4.34 11.22 6.91
C ASP A 146 5.85 11.03 6.59
N PHE A 147 6.18 10.53 5.41
CA PHE A 147 7.56 10.35 4.93
C PHE A 147 8.02 11.46 3.95
N ARG A 148 7.22 12.51 3.76
CA ARG A 148 7.45 13.55 2.74
C ARG A 148 8.76 14.34 2.91
N ASP A 149 9.29 14.39 4.13
CA ASP A 149 10.48 15.16 4.51
C ASP A 149 11.71 14.25 4.73
N MET A 150 11.59 12.93 4.50
CA MET A 150 12.69 11.97 4.64
C MET A 150 13.32 11.67 3.28
N SER A 151 14.64 11.53 3.25
CA SER A 151 15.36 11.05 2.06
C SER A 151 15.13 9.55 1.84
N GLU A 152 15.32 9.08 0.59
CA GLU A 152 15.22 7.66 0.28
C GLU A 152 16.22 6.82 1.08
N GLU A 153 17.41 7.35 1.37
CA GLU A 153 18.38 6.67 2.23
C GLU A 153 17.86 6.52 3.66
N GLU A 154 17.32 7.60 4.26
CA GLU A 154 16.75 7.56 5.61
C GLU A 154 15.55 6.61 5.73
N THR A 155 14.73 6.49 4.68
CA THR A 155 13.59 5.56 4.69
C THR A 155 13.98 4.11 4.44
N ASN A 156 14.98 3.88 3.59
CA ASN A 156 15.33 2.53 3.14
C ASN A 156 16.42 1.88 4.00
N ARG A 157 17.26 2.67 4.67
CA ARG A 157 18.34 2.14 5.50
C ARG A 157 17.82 1.80 6.89
N ARG A 158 17.84 0.51 7.23
CA ARG A 158 17.63 0.05 8.61
C ARG A 158 18.82 0.50 9.46
N THR A 159 18.59 1.41 10.40
CA THR A 159 19.63 1.91 11.32
C THR A 159 19.67 1.17 12.65
N LYS A 160 18.59 0.45 12.98
CA LYS A 160 18.54 -0.41 14.17
C LYS A 160 19.18 -1.75 13.85
N HIS A 161 19.87 -2.32 14.83
CA HIS A 161 20.46 -3.65 14.74
C HIS A 161 19.37 -4.74 14.63
N THR A 162 19.63 -5.81 13.88
CA THR A 162 18.83 -7.04 13.87
C THR A 162 19.73 -8.24 13.65
N ASP A 163 19.44 -9.32 14.35
CA ASP A 163 20.10 -10.61 14.17
C ASP A 163 19.37 -11.50 13.14
N THR A 164 18.23 -11.04 12.60
CA THR A 164 17.44 -11.74 11.59
C THR A 164 17.36 -10.91 10.32
N TYR A 165 17.79 -11.48 9.19
CA TYR A 165 17.79 -10.88 7.86
C TYR A 165 17.85 -11.96 6.78
N ILE A 166 17.47 -11.61 5.55
CA ILE A 166 17.68 -12.46 4.37
C ILE A 166 19.02 -12.05 3.74
N ASP A 167 20.01 -12.94 3.75
CA ASP A 167 21.29 -12.71 3.09
C ASP A 167 21.18 -12.97 1.58
N ILE A 168 20.95 -11.90 0.83
CA ILE A 168 20.81 -11.94 -0.64
C ILE A 168 22.15 -12.35 -1.30
N ASP A 169 23.28 -11.95 -0.72
CA ASP A 169 24.61 -12.22 -1.27
C ASP A 169 25.12 -13.62 -0.90
N GLY A 170 24.69 -14.14 0.25
CA GLY A 170 24.97 -15.49 0.73
C GLY A 170 24.19 -16.60 0.01
N GLY A 171 23.23 -16.25 -0.86
CA GLY A 171 22.49 -17.21 -1.68
C GLY A 171 21.50 -18.09 -0.91
N GLN A 172 21.09 -17.69 0.30
CA GLN A 172 20.06 -18.37 1.07
C GLN A 172 18.74 -18.39 0.29
N ARG A 173 18.11 -19.57 0.21
CA ARG A 173 16.79 -19.75 -0.41
C ARG A 173 15.76 -19.94 0.68
N TYR A 174 14.64 -19.24 0.57
CA TYR A 174 13.51 -19.37 1.50
C TYR A 174 13.07 -20.85 1.57
N GLY A 175 13.13 -21.46 2.77
CA GLY A 175 12.69 -22.84 3.03
C GLY A 175 13.77 -23.94 3.06
N LYS A 176 15.05 -23.62 3.31
CA LYS A 176 16.09 -24.61 3.65
C LYS A 176 16.99 -24.15 4.79
#